data_AF-A0A2G4SW41-F1
#
_entry.id   AF-A0A2G4SW41-F1
#
_cell.length_a   1.000
_cell.length_b   1.000
_cell.length_c   1.000
_cell.angle_alpha   90.00
_cell.angle_beta   90.00
_cell.angle_gamma   90.00
#
_symmetry.space_group_name_H-M   'P 1'
#
loop_
_entity.id
_entity.type
_entity.pdbx_description
1 polymer ?
#
loop_
_entity_poly.entity_id
_entity_poly.type
_entity_poly.pdbx_seq_one_letter_code
_entity_poly.pdbx_strand_id
1 'polypeptide(L)'
;MVYIKQEDGTQKKFACISCIKGHRSSKCEHVDRELIEIKRKGRPVTQCERCRQLRKTKQMHLKCECRLKQKTLRSIESRGTFSYSR
;
A
#
# COMPACT_ATOMS: atom_id res chain seq x y z
N MET A 1 1.16 20.49 -6.49
CA MET A 1 2.11 19.64 -7.23
C MET A 1 2.03 20.08 -8.66
N VAL A 2 3.15 20.18 -9.35
CA VAL A 2 3.23 20.63 -10.74
C VAL A 2 3.49 19.43 -11.63
N TYR A 3 2.92 19.42 -12.84
CA TYR A 3 3.09 18.37 -13.83
C TYR A 3 3.96 18.90 -14.96
N ILE A 4 5.07 18.22 -15.25
CA ILE A 4 5.99 18.60 -16.32
C ILE A 4 6.05 17.42 -17.30
N LYS A 5 5.88 17.72 -18.60
CA LYS A 5 6.03 16.74 -19.68
C LYS A 5 7.51 16.68 -20.06
N GLN A 6 8.09 15.49 -20.05
CA GLN A 6 9.44 15.27 -20.58
C GLN A 6 9.39 14.96 -22.08
N GLU A 7 10.56 15.00 -22.73
CA GLU A 7 10.73 14.73 -24.16
C GLU A 7 10.25 13.33 -24.56
N ASP A 8 10.37 12.36 -23.64
CA ASP A 8 9.86 10.98 -23.79
C ASP A 8 8.33 10.86 -23.72
N GLY A 9 7.59 11.99 -23.74
CA GLY A 9 6.13 12.04 -23.63
C GLY A 9 5.57 11.67 -22.25
N THR A 10 6.43 11.34 -21.28
CA THR A 10 6.01 10.95 -19.93
C THR A 10 5.74 12.17 -19.05
N GLN A 11 4.59 12.18 -18.36
CA GLN A 11 4.25 13.20 -17.38
C GLN A 11 4.78 12.83 -15.99
N LYS A 12 5.66 13.67 -15.44
CA LYS A 12 6.22 13.52 -14.09
C LYS A 12 5.66 14.58 -13.15
N LYS A 13 5.53 14.20 -11.88
CA LYS A 13 4.98 15.06 -10.82
C LYS A 13 6.13 15.69 -10.04
N PHE A 14 6.04 16.99 -9.78
CA PHE A 14 7.04 17.75 -9.04
C PHE A 14 6.42 18.51 -7.87
N ALA A 15 7.17 18.69 -6.78
CA ALA A 15 6.80 19.61 -5.70
C ALA A 15 8.02 20.07 -4.90
N CYS A 16 7.84 21.16 -4.14
CA CYS A 16 8.87 21.73 -3.28
C CYS A 16 9.22 20.82 -2.08
N ILE A 17 10.46 20.88 -1.59
CA ILE A 17 10.94 20.08 -0.43
C ILE A 17 10.04 20.27 0.81
N SER A 18 9.75 21.52 1.18
CA SER A 18 8.93 21.84 2.35
C SER A 18 7.50 21.31 2.20
N CYS A 19 6.99 21.28 0.97
CA CYS A 19 5.66 20.78 0.63
C CYS A 19 5.61 19.26 0.70
N ILE A 20 6.70 18.58 0.33
CA ILE A 20 6.86 17.13 0.45
C ILE A 20 6.93 16.73 1.92
N LYS A 21 7.80 17.39 2.70
CA LYS A 21 7.93 17.15 4.15
C LYS A 21 6.65 17.46 4.91
N GLY A 22 5.97 18.55 4.56
CA GLY A 22 4.73 18.97 5.21
C GLY A 22 3.46 18.27 4.72
N HIS A 23 3.54 17.26 3.85
CA HIS A 23 2.38 16.58 3.25
C HIS A 23 1.41 17.49 2.47
N ARG A 24 1.84 18.71 2.13
CA ARG A 24 1.06 19.70 1.35
C ARG A 24 1.37 19.65 -0.15
N SER A 25 2.05 18.60 -0.60
CA SER A 25 2.55 18.47 -1.96
C SER A 25 1.44 18.53 -3.00
N SER A 26 0.25 18.03 -2.66
CA SER A 26 -0.95 18.05 -3.51
C SER A 26 -1.27 19.47 -4.02
N LYS A 27 -1.14 20.48 -3.17
CA LYS A 27 -1.45 21.90 -3.49
C LYS A 27 -0.20 22.79 -3.60
N CYS A 28 0.98 22.21 -3.80
CA CYS A 28 2.20 23.01 -4.00
C CYS A 28 2.14 23.81 -5.31
N GLU A 29 2.15 25.14 -5.20
CA GLU A 29 2.18 26.12 -6.31
C GLU A 29 3.42 27.04 -6.25
N HIS A 30 4.39 26.71 -5.40
CA HIS A 30 5.61 27.50 -5.27
C HIS A 30 6.49 27.34 -6.52
N VAL A 31 6.84 28.45 -7.15
CA VAL A 31 7.77 28.55 -8.28
C VAL A 31 9.17 28.98 -7.85
N ASP A 32 9.30 29.63 -6.69
CA ASP A 32 10.56 30.18 -6.19
C ASP A 32 11.48 29.15 -5.50
N ARG A 33 11.01 27.91 -5.36
CA ARG A 33 11.69 26.87 -4.58
C ARG A 33 12.06 25.70 -5.47
N GLU A 34 13.17 25.05 -5.13
CA GLU A 34 13.63 23.85 -5.82
C GLU A 34 12.55 22.77 -5.84
N LEU A 35 12.20 22.32 -7.05
CA LEU A 35 11.19 21.32 -7.32
C LEU A 35 11.84 19.94 -7.45
N ILE A 36 11.34 18.97 -6.69
CA ILE A 36 11.82 17.58 -6.72
C ILE A 36 10.76 16.68 -7.36
N GLU A 37 11.20 15.71 -8.16
CA GLU A 37 10.35 14.67 -8.73
C GLU A 37 9.76 13.77 -7.63
N ILE A 38 8.43 13.67 -7.59
CA ILE A 38 7.70 12.77 -6.70
C ILE A 38 7.40 11.48 -7.45
N LYS A 39 8.12 10.41 -7.09
CA LYS A 39 7.77 9.04 -7.48
C LYS A 39 6.42 8.63 -6.88
N ARG A 40 5.71 7.70 -7.53
CA ARG A 40 4.43 7.17 -7.02
C ARG A 40 4.63 6.57 -5.63
N LYS A 41 4.11 7.24 -4.61
CA LYS A 41 4.06 6.72 -3.23
C LYS A 41 2.82 5.84 -3.11
N GLY A 42 2.99 4.58 -2.71
CA GLY A 42 1.89 3.68 -2.41
C GLY A 42 2.28 2.74 -1.29
N ARG A 43 1.47 2.67 -0.22
CA ARG A 43 1.61 1.61 0.77
C ARG A 43 1.23 0.30 0.08
N PRO A 44 2.05 -0.76 0.16
CA PRO A 44 1.64 -2.06 -0.36
C PRO A 44 0.33 -2.48 0.32
N VAL A 45 -0.53 -3.16 -0.44
CA VAL A 45 -1.83 -3.59 0.08
C VAL A 45 -1.58 -4.59 1.21
N THR A 46 -2.03 -4.23 2.41
CA THR A 46 -1.86 -5.06 3.62
C THR A 46 -2.87 -6.19 3.72
N GLN A 47 -3.98 -6.09 2.97
CA GLN A 47 -5.08 -7.06 2.97
C GLN A 47 -5.00 -7.96 1.74
N CYS A 48 -5.39 -9.23 1.89
CA CYS A 48 -5.57 -10.12 0.76
C CYS A 48 -6.80 -9.73 -0.07
N GLU A 49 -6.84 -10.19 -1.32
CA GLU A 49 -7.95 -9.92 -2.24
C GLU A 49 -9.30 -10.40 -1.69
N ARG A 50 -9.31 -11.56 -1.03
CA ARG A 50 -10.52 -12.12 -0.42
C ARG A 50 -11.12 -11.19 0.65
N CYS A 51 -10.31 -10.72 1.60
CA CYS A 51 -10.78 -9.80 2.63
C CYS A 51 -11.20 -8.44 2.04
N ARG A 52 -10.56 -8.02 0.96
CA ARG A 52 -10.94 -6.80 0.23
C ARG A 52 -12.31 -6.94 -0.44
N GLN A 53 -12.59 -8.10 -1.04
CA GLN A 53 -13.91 -8.38 -1.62
C GLN A 53 -14.99 -8.40 -0.55
N LEU A 54 -14.74 -9.04 0.61
CA LEU A 54 -15.71 -9.11 1.71
C LEU A 54 -16.09 -7.74 2.28
N ARG A 55 -15.17 -6.76 2.28
CA ARG A 55 -15.51 -5.37 2.59
C ARG A 55 -16.49 -4.76 1.60
N LYS A 56 -16.31 -5.04 0.31
CA LYS A 56 -17.17 -4.46 -0.74
C LYS A 56 -18.53 -5.14 -0.82
N THR A 57 -18.55 -6.47 -0.76
CA THR A 57 -19.78 -7.26 -0.98
C THR A 57 -20.62 -7.39 0.28
N LYS A 58 -19.97 -7.45 1.46
CA LYS A 58 -20.64 -7.70 2.74
C LYS A 58 -20.45 -6.59 3.77
N GLN A 59 -19.82 -5.47 3.42
CA GLN A 59 -19.53 -4.36 4.34
C GLN A 59 -18.77 -4.80 5.61
N MET A 60 -17.99 -5.90 5.53
CA MET A 60 -17.31 -6.45 6.72
C MET A 60 -15.92 -5.84 6.93
N HIS A 61 -15.76 -5.02 7.97
CA HIS A 61 -14.51 -4.31 8.29
C HIS A 61 -13.59 -5.05 9.27
N LEU A 62 -13.33 -6.33 9.02
CA LEU A 62 -12.44 -7.13 9.87
C LEU A 62 -10.95 -6.89 9.52
N LYS A 63 -10.07 -7.11 10.50
CA LYS A 63 -8.61 -7.16 10.32
C LYS A 63 -8.25 -8.40 9.51
N CYS A 64 -7.45 -8.23 8.45
CA CYS A 64 -7.04 -9.35 7.61
C CYS A 64 -5.92 -10.15 8.29
N GLU A 65 -6.25 -11.33 8.81
CA GLU A 65 -5.30 -12.25 9.48
C GLU A 65 -4.94 -13.48 8.61
N CYS A 66 -5.33 -13.48 7.33
CA CYS A 66 -5.09 -14.61 6.43
C CYS A 66 -3.60 -15.00 6.32
N ARG A 67 -2.67 -14.04 6.43
CA ARG A 67 -1.22 -14.31 6.43
C ARG A 67 -0.74 -15.09 7.67
N LEU A 68 -1.45 -14.98 8.80
CA LEU A 68 -1.12 -15.72 10.03
C LEU A 68 -1.63 -17.16 9.95
N LYS A 69 -2.87 -17.35 9.46
CA LYS A 69 -3.47 -18.68 9.30
C LYS A 69 -2.68 -19.60 8.35
N GLN A 70 -2.08 -19.05 7.29
CA GLN A 70 -1.24 -19.85 6.38
C GLN A 70 0.08 -20.31 7.02
N LYS A 71 0.65 -19.54 7.96
CA LYS A 71 1.85 -19.97 8.69
C LYS A 71 1.52 -21.09 9.67
N THR A 72 0.41 -20.98 10.40
CA THR A 72 0.00 -22.01 11.37
C THR A 72 -0.33 -23.33 10.68
N LEU A 73 -1.00 -23.33 9.53
CA LEU A 73 -1.33 -24.57 8.81
C LEU A 73 -0.08 -25.32 8.33
N ARG A 74 0.92 -24.60 7.78
CA ARG A 74 2.21 -25.21 7.37
C ARG A 74 3.03 -25.75 8.56
N SER A 75 2.84 -25.18 9.75
CA SER A 75 3.49 -25.66 10.98
C SER A 75 2.76 -26.86 11.61
N ILE A 76 1.48 -27.06 11.32
CA ILE A 76 0.70 -28.22 11.78
C ILE A 76 1.00 -29.44 10.89
N GLU A 77 1.14 -29.25 9.57
CA GLU A 77 1.51 -30.35 8.65
C GLU A 77 2.94 -30.88 8.86
N SER A 78 3.80 -30.14 9.57
CA SER A 78 5.18 -30.56 9.89
C SER A 78 5.34 -31.16 11.30
N ARG A 79 4.27 -31.21 12.10
CA ARG A 79 4.25 -31.94 13.37
C ARG A 79 3.19 -33.02 13.26
N GLY A 80 3.65 -34.23 12.97
CA GLY A 80 2.86 -35.40 12.66
C GLY A 80 1.64 -35.61 13.56
N THR A 81 0.65 -36.26 12.94
CA THR A 81 -0.48 -36.98 13.54
C THR A 81 -0.30 -37.28 15.03
N PHE A 82 -0.95 -36.51 15.90
CA PHE A 82 -1.35 -37.02 17.21
C PHE A 82 -2.87 -37.20 17.17
N SER A 83 -3.26 -38.40 16.81
CA SER A 83 -4.61 -38.93 16.98
C SER A 83 -5.00 -38.81 18.45
N TYR A 84 -5.95 -37.93 18.77
CA TYR A 84 -6.64 -37.98 20.06
C TYR A 84 -7.66 -39.12 19.99
N SER A 85 -7.20 -40.31 20.36
CA SER A 85 -8.09 -41.41 20.74
C SER A 85 -8.71 -41.06 22.10
N ARG A 86 -10.02 -41.27 22.15
CA ARG A 86 -10.95 -40.97 23.24
C ARG A 86 -10.52 -41.55 24.59
#